data_AF-A0A5M4AM09-F1
#
_entry.id   AF-A0A5M4AM09-F1
#
_cell.length_a   1.000
_cell.length_b   1.000
_cell.length_c   1.000
_cell.angle_alpha   90.00
_cell.angle_beta   90.00
_cell.angle_gamma   90.00
#
_symmetry.space_group_name_H-M   'P 1'
#
loop_
_entity.id
_entity.type
_entity.pdbx_description
1 polymer ?
#
loop_
_entity_poly.entity_id
_entity_poly.type
_entity_poly.pdbx_seq_one_letter_code
_entity_poly.pdbx_strand_id
1 'polypeptide(L)'
;MQLVHKYLNAGVVVDHKFERTEAGASQGSPLSPLLSNIMLHELDMEMQRGKLRFVRYAVHIRRPLTFKILGYGFVSTYRKGEKGKYQLVAGVKRWKTLKAKLKEIARKTSPVSFDQRIQKLKEVQRGRINYFKSASISNKPNELDGWLRNRIRYCIWTDWKKPERKRKKPDKAWSRFRSCLPMEPEQDGWRGSLLDCAVVLFVLLTFNLLMNGISIIELFALMVITQLNL
;
A
#
# COMPACT_ATOMS: atom_id res chain seq x y z
N MET A 1 -8.50 -14.44 43.80
CA MET A 1 -9.07 -13.15 43.32
C MET A 1 -8.48 -11.89 43.97
N GLN A 2 -7.63 -11.95 45.01
CA GLN A 2 -7.11 -10.75 45.69
C GLN A 2 -6.15 -9.89 44.85
N LEU A 3 -5.40 -10.50 43.92
CA LEU A 3 -4.38 -9.79 43.14
C LEU A 3 -4.98 -8.81 42.13
N VAL A 4 -6.02 -9.22 41.39
CA VAL A 4 -6.70 -8.35 40.41
C VAL A 4 -7.31 -7.12 41.10
N HIS A 5 -7.91 -7.32 42.27
CA HIS A 5 -8.46 -6.24 43.08
C HIS A 5 -7.36 -5.27 43.56
N LYS A 6 -6.20 -5.77 43.98
CA LYS A 6 -5.02 -4.92 44.30
C LYS A 6 -4.51 -4.15 43.09
N TYR A 7 -4.54 -4.76 41.90
CA TYR A 7 -4.13 -4.11 40.64
C TYR A 7 -5.09 -3.00 40.20
N LEU A 8 -6.39 -3.17 40.39
CA LEU A 8 -7.39 -2.15 40.06
C LEU A 8 -7.38 -0.99 41.06
N ASN A 9 -7.12 -1.28 42.34
CA ASN A 9 -7.03 -0.27 43.39
C ASN A 9 -5.64 0.37 43.50
N ALA A 10 -4.70 0.01 42.62
CA ALA A 10 -3.43 0.70 42.51
C ALA A 10 -3.70 2.14 42.03
N GLY A 11 -3.46 3.10 42.92
CA GLY A 11 -3.59 4.53 42.61
C GLY A 11 -2.61 4.99 41.54
N VAL A 12 -2.77 6.25 41.11
CA VAL A 12 -1.88 6.91 40.15
C VAL A 12 -1.11 8.03 40.85
N VAL A 13 0.10 8.31 40.37
CA VAL A 13 0.88 9.47 40.85
C VAL A 13 0.84 10.53 39.77
N VAL A 14 0.26 11.69 40.09
CA VAL A 14 0.17 12.86 39.21
C VAL A 14 0.82 14.04 39.95
N ASP A 15 1.75 14.75 39.30
CA ASP A 15 2.47 15.90 39.88
C ASP A 15 3.05 15.64 41.29
N HIS A 16 3.71 14.50 41.46
CA HIS A 16 4.30 14.01 42.73
C HIS A 16 3.31 13.75 43.88
N LYS A 17 1.99 13.72 43.61
CA LYS A 17 0.96 13.38 44.58
C LYS A 17 0.29 12.06 44.22
N PHE A 18 0.04 11.23 45.23
CA PHE A 18 -0.66 9.96 45.08
C PHE A 18 -2.18 10.21 45.11
N GLU A 19 -2.85 9.83 44.03
CA GLU A 19 -4.30 9.85 43.92
C GLU A 19 -4.83 8.42 43.88
N ARG A 20 -5.89 8.12 44.67
CA ARG A 20 -6.52 6.80 44.65
C ARG A 20 -7.39 6.65 43.40
N THR A 21 -7.33 5.47 42.79
CA THR A 21 -8.21 5.10 41.68
C THR A 21 -9.49 4.51 42.25
N GLU A 22 -10.62 5.21 42.14
CA GLU A 22 -11.93 4.72 42.62
C GLU A 22 -12.62 3.80 41.59
N ALA A 23 -12.39 4.03 40.29
CA ALA A 23 -12.99 3.26 39.21
C ALA A 23 -12.08 3.18 37.98
N GLY A 24 -12.20 2.08 37.25
CA GLY A 24 -11.48 1.84 36.00
C GLY A 24 -10.16 1.11 36.17
N ALA A 25 -9.66 0.54 35.08
CA ALA A 25 -8.34 -0.07 35.02
C ALA A 25 -7.31 0.95 34.53
N SER A 26 -6.09 0.90 35.06
CA SER A 26 -5.01 1.79 34.63
C SER A 26 -4.73 1.64 33.13
N GLN A 27 -4.68 2.77 32.42
CA GLN A 27 -4.45 2.81 30.98
C GLN A 27 -3.00 2.40 30.69
N GLY A 28 -2.82 1.21 30.13
CA GLY A 28 -1.49 0.62 29.89
C GLY A 28 -1.19 -0.62 30.73
N SER A 29 -2.06 -0.99 31.68
CA SER A 29 -1.96 -2.30 32.33
C SER A 29 -2.17 -3.41 31.29
N PRO A 30 -1.30 -4.44 31.25
CA PRO A 30 -1.45 -5.58 30.35
C PRO A 30 -2.75 -6.36 30.61
N LEU A 31 -3.33 -6.21 31.81
CA LEU A 31 -4.57 -6.87 32.22
C LEU A 31 -5.84 -6.11 31.77
N SER A 32 -5.74 -4.80 31.54
CA SER A 32 -6.88 -3.93 31.20
C SER A 32 -7.67 -4.42 29.97
N PRO A 33 -7.04 -4.81 28.84
CA PRO A 33 -7.77 -5.29 27.67
C PRO A 33 -8.58 -6.57 27.93
N LEU A 34 -8.07 -7.46 28.79
CA LEU A 34 -8.77 -8.70 29.16
C LEU A 34 -9.99 -8.39 30.01
N LEU A 35 -9.82 -7.54 31.03
CA LEU A 35 -10.93 -7.11 31.90
C LEU A 35 -12.03 -6.40 31.11
N SER A 36 -11.66 -5.55 30.14
CA SER A 36 -12.66 -4.91 29.26
C SER A 36 -13.45 -5.94 28.45
N ASN A 37 -12.81 -6.99 27.93
CA ASN A 37 -13.50 -8.03 27.18
C ASN A 37 -14.42 -8.88 28.05
N ILE A 38 -14.01 -9.18 29.28
CA ILE A 38 -14.86 -9.89 30.25
C ILE A 38 -16.09 -9.02 30.59
N MET A 39 -15.88 -7.74 30.91
CA MET A 39 -16.97 -6.81 31.24
C MET A 39 -17.96 -6.65 30.09
N LEU A 40 -17.47 -6.57 28.85
CA LEU A 40 -18.31 -6.38 27.66
C LEU A 40 -18.99 -7.67 27.17
N HIS A 41 -18.67 -8.83 27.75
CA HIS A 41 -19.25 -10.10 27.37
C HIS A 41 -20.77 -10.15 27.63
N GLU A 42 -21.23 -9.57 28.74
CA GLU A 42 -22.66 -9.52 29.07
C GLU A 42 -23.45 -8.72 28.02
N LEU A 43 -22.90 -7.59 27.59
CA LEU A 43 -23.47 -6.79 26.52
C LEU A 43 -23.52 -7.57 25.19
N ASP A 44 -22.45 -8.30 24.86
CA ASP A 44 -22.42 -9.13 23.64
C ASP A 44 -23.52 -10.21 23.69
N MET A 45 -23.77 -10.82 24.86
CA MET A 45 -24.84 -11.82 25.03
C MET A 45 -26.23 -11.21 24.82
N GLU A 46 -26.50 -10.04 25.40
CA GLU A 46 -27.79 -9.35 25.23
C GLU A 46 -28.05 -8.96 23.77
N MET A 47 -27.01 -8.48 23.08
CA MET A 47 -27.12 -8.15 21.65
C MET A 47 -27.37 -9.39 20.78
N GLN A 48 -26.78 -10.53 21.12
CA GLN A 48 -27.02 -11.81 20.46
C GLN A 48 -28.43 -12.34 20.72
N ARG A 49 -28.92 -12.25 21.97
CA ARG A 49 -30.31 -12.58 22.34
C ARG A 49 -31.31 -11.75 21.53
N GLY A 50 -31.02 -10.47 21.35
CA GLY A 50 -31.79 -9.56 20.49
C GLY A 50 -31.68 -9.83 18.98
N LYS A 51 -30.92 -10.86 18.54
CA LYS A 51 -30.64 -11.20 17.12
C LYS A 51 -30.13 -10.00 16.31
N LEU A 52 -29.41 -9.08 16.95
CA LEU A 52 -28.86 -7.90 16.31
C LEU A 52 -27.55 -8.24 15.58
N ARG A 53 -27.36 -7.69 14.39
CA ARG A 53 -26.08 -7.75 13.67
C ARG A 53 -25.20 -6.58 14.08
N PHE A 54 -24.12 -6.87 14.79
CA PHE A 54 -23.17 -5.87 15.27
C PHE A 54 -21.72 -6.30 15.03
N VAL A 55 -20.82 -5.33 15.08
CA VAL A 55 -19.38 -5.55 15.11
C VAL A 55 -18.85 -4.83 16.35
N ARG A 56 -18.08 -5.57 17.16
CA ARG A 56 -17.36 -5.00 18.31
C ARG A 56 -15.85 -5.04 18.05
N TYR A 57 -15.19 -3.95 18.40
CA TYR A 57 -13.73 -3.89 18.51
C TYR A 57 -13.35 -3.06 19.73
N ALA A 58 -12.71 -3.72 20.70
CA ALA A 58 -12.49 -3.15 22.03
C ALA A 58 -13.80 -2.58 22.59
N VAL A 59 -13.83 -1.27 22.87
CA VAL A 59 -14.98 -0.54 23.43
C VAL A 59 -15.99 -0.06 22.37
N HIS A 60 -15.66 -0.15 21.07
CA HIS A 60 -16.51 0.36 20.02
C HIS A 60 -17.44 -0.72 19.48
N ILE A 61 -18.75 -0.48 19.60
CA ILE A 61 -19.81 -1.35 19.08
C ILE A 61 -20.67 -0.55 18.12
N ARG A 62 -20.82 -1.03 16.88
CA ARG A 62 -21.62 -0.37 15.84
C ARG A 62 -22.23 -1.41 14.89
N ARG A 63 -23.18 -0.97 14.06
CA ARG A 63 -23.67 -1.74 12.92
C ARG A 63 -22.58 -1.81 11.84
N PRO A 64 -22.45 -2.93 11.10
CA PRO A 64 -21.36 -3.12 10.12
C PRO A 64 -21.22 -1.98 9.10
N LEU A 65 -22.32 -1.51 8.49
CA LEU A 65 -22.32 -0.51 7.41
C LEU A 65 -21.72 0.85 7.81
N THR A 66 -21.91 1.27 9.05
CA THR A 66 -21.40 2.55 9.55
C THR A 66 -20.04 2.41 10.21
N PHE A 67 -19.61 1.17 10.50
CA PHE A 67 -18.42 0.92 11.26
C PHE A 67 -17.16 0.94 10.40
N LYS A 68 -16.11 1.58 10.91
CA LYS A 68 -14.78 1.57 10.33
C LYS A 68 -13.82 1.03 11.37
N ILE A 69 -13.21 -0.12 11.11
CA ILE A 69 -12.36 -0.84 12.05
C ILE A 69 -10.94 -0.92 11.50
N LEU A 70 -9.94 -0.49 12.27
CA LEU A 70 -8.52 -0.64 11.91
C LEU A 70 -8.13 -0.11 10.51
N GLY A 71 -8.94 0.78 9.92
CA GLY A 71 -8.75 1.27 8.56
C GLY A 71 -9.41 0.44 7.46
N TYR A 72 -10.24 -0.52 7.83
CA TYR A 72 -11.22 -1.19 6.98
C TYR A 72 -12.59 -0.52 7.13
N GLY A 73 -13.40 -0.59 6.08
CA GLY A 73 -14.83 -0.36 6.12
C GLY A 73 -15.57 -1.57 5.56
N PHE A 74 -16.88 -1.61 5.77
CA PHE A 74 -17.74 -2.68 5.28
C PHE A 74 -18.66 -2.14 4.18
N VAL A 75 -18.80 -2.88 3.09
CA VAL A 75 -19.74 -2.60 2.01
C VAL A 75 -20.64 -3.80 1.84
N SER A 76 -21.94 -3.60 1.67
CA SER A 76 -22.87 -4.69 1.38
C SER A 76 -22.60 -5.27 0.00
N THR A 77 -22.41 -6.58 -0.10
CA THR A 77 -22.32 -7.26 -1.39
C THR A 77 -23.71 -7.69 -1.81
N TYR A 78 -24.20 -7.13 -2.91
CA TYR A 78 -25.47 -7.54 -3.50
C TYR A 78 -25.23 -8.72 -4.45
N ARG A 79 -25.76 -9.89 -4.10
CA ARG A 79 -25.95 -11.02 -5.02
C ARG A 79 -27.43 -11.37 -5.02
N LYS A 80 -28.01 -11.53 -6.22
CA LYS A 80 -29.44 -11.86 -6.39
C LYS A 80 -29.73 -13.17 -5.63
N GLY A 81 -30.54 -13.08 -4.57
CA GLY A 81 -30.89 -14.21 -3.70
C GLY A 81 -30.17 -14.27 -2.35
N GLU A 82 -29.06 -13.52 -2.14
CA GLU A 82 -28.32 -13.51 -0.87
C GLU A 82 -28.39 -12.13 -0.20
N LYS A 83 -29.16 -12.01 0.89
CA LYS A 83 -29.23 -10.78 1.70
C LYS A 83 -28.29 -10.89 2.90
N GLY A 84 -27.47 -9.85 3.13
CA GLY A 84 -26.74 -9.69 4.40
C GLY A 84 -25.26 -10.08 4.39
N LYS A 85 -24.64 -10.32 3.22
CA LYS A 85 -23.18 -10.47 3.11
C LYS A 85 -22.49 -9.11 3.02
N TYR A 86 -21.38 -8.96 3.75
CA TYR A 86 -20.55 -7.76 3.74
C TYR A 86 -19.16 -8.09 3.21
N GLN A 87 -18.59 -7.16 2.46
CA GLN A 87 -17.22 -7.22 1.96
C GLN A 87 -16.37 -6.17 2.65
N LEU A 88 -15.15 -6.58 3.01
CA LEU A 88 -14.16 -5.69 3.60
C LEU A 88 -13.54 -4.83 2.51
N VAL A 89 -13.49 -3.51 2.75
CA VAL A 89 -12.88 -2.55 1.85
C VAL A 89 -11.85 -1.73 2.62
N ALA A 90 -10.67 -1.52 2.03
CA ALA A 90 -9.65 -0.67 2.62
C ALA A 90 -10.09 0.82 2.60
N GLY A 91 -10.04 1.45 3.77
CA GLY A 91 -10.52 2.81 4.01
C GLY A 91 -9.66 3.89 3.35
N VAL A 92 -10.32 4.94 2.85
CA VAL A 92 -9.69 6.03 2.07
C VAL A 92 -8.56 6.73 2.83
N LYS A 93 -8.70 6.93 4.16
CA LYS A 93 -7.66 7.58 4.99
C LYS A 93 -6.33 6.80 4.97
N ARG A 94 -6.40 5.46 4.99
CA ARG A 94 -5.21 4.60 4.95
C ARG A 94 -4.52 4.67 3.60
N TRP A 95 -5.28 4.69 2.51
CA TRP A 95 -4.75 4.90 1.16
C TRP A 95 -4.06 6.25 1.00
N LYS A 96 -4.65 7.34 1.53
CA LYS A 96 -4.02 8.66 1.54
C LYS A 96 -2.69 8.65 2.30
N THR A 97 -2.67 8.01 3.47
CA THR A 97 -1.47 7.87 4.31
C THR A 97 -0.38 7.05 3.59
N LEU A 98 -0.78 5.95 2.93
CA LEU A 98 0.13 5.13 2.13
C LEU A 98 0.74 5.91 0.98
N LYS A 99 -0.10 6.62 0.20
CA LYS A 99 0.35 7.46 -0.91
C LYS A 99 1.32 8.56 -0.45
N ALA A 100 1.07 9.15 0.72
CA ALA A 100 1.98 10.13 1.33
C ALA A 100 3.33 9.49 1.71
N LYS A 101 3.34 8.33 2.36
CA LYS A 101 4.58 7.61 2.71
C LYS A 101 5.38 7.19 1.47
N LEU A 102 4.72 6.71 0.42
CA LEU A 102 5.36 6.38 -0.85
C LEU A 102 5.90 7.64 -1.55
N LYS A 103 5.18 8.77 -1.49
CA LYS A 103 5.64 10.07 -2.02
C LYS A 103 6.93 10.52 -1.35
N GLU A 104 7.03 10.36 -0.04
CA GLU A 104 8.19 10.73 0.75
C GLU A 104 9.43 9.90 0.39
N ILE A 105 9.27 8.58 0.28
CA ILE A 105 10.35 7.67 -0.13
C ILE A 105 10.79 7.94 -1.57
N ALA A 106 9.84 8.18 -2.47
CA ALA A 106 10.09 8.48 -3.88
C ALA A 106 10.47 9.95 -4.14
N ARG A 107 10.81 10.74 -3.10
CA ARG A 107 11.22 12.13 -3.25
C ARG A 107 12.60 12.23 -3.91
N LYS A 108 12.74 13.12 -4.90
CA LYS A 108 13.99 13.32 -5.66
C LYS A 108 15.18 13.69 -4.76
N THR A 109 14.94 14.51 -3.72
CA THR A 109 15.94 15.03 -2.79
C THR A 109 16.28 14.07 -1.65
N SER A 110 15.72 12.85 -1.64
CA SER A 110 16.02 11.89 -0.58
C SER A 110 17.49 11.42 -0.69
N PRO A 111 18.30 11.54 0.37
CA PRO A 111 19.74 11.24 0.37
C PRO A 111 20.02 9.74 0.49
N VAL A 112 19.19 8.91 -0.15
CA VAL A 112 19.31 7.44 -0.14
C VAL A 112 19.71 6.94 -1.51
N SER A 113 20.54 5.90 -1.54
CA SER A 113 20.89 5.24 -2.80
C SER A 113 19.64 4.69 -3.48
N PHE A 114 19.70 4.59 -4.81
CA PHE A 114 18.58 4.12 -5.62
C PHE A 114 18.14 2.69 -5.25
N ASP A 115 19.10 1.81 -4.99
CA ASP A 115 18.82 0.40 -4.67
C ASP A 115 18.18 0.27 -3.28
N GLN A 116 18.68 1.03 -2.28
CA GLN A 116 18.02 1.12 -0.96
C GLN A 116 16.63 1.76 -1.04
N ARG A 117 16.42 2.68 -1.98
CA ARG A 117 15.10 3.30 -2.22
C ARG A 117 14.10 2.27 -2.72
N ILE A 118 14.48 1.44 -3.70
CA ILE A 118 13.63 0.35 -4.21
C ILE A 118 13.31 -0.64 -3.08
N GLN A 119 14.31 -1.01 -2.28
CA GLN A 119 14.12 -1.94 -1.16
C GLN A 119 13.08 -1.40 -0.15
N LYS A 120 13.22 -0.13 0.26
CA LYS A 120 12.25 0.53 1.15
C LYS A 120 10.84 0.61 0.54
N LEU A 121 10.73 0.84 -0.77
CA LEU A 121 9.44 0.84 -1.45
C LEU A 121 8.79 -0.55 -1.45
N LYS A 122 9.56 -1.60 -1.75
CA LYS A 122 9.10 -3.00 -1.71
C LYS A 122 8.62 -3.39 -0.32
N GLU A 123 9.35 -3.05 0.73
CA GLU A 123 8.97 -3.33 2.12
C GLU A 123 7.64 -2.66 2.49
N VAL A 124 7.47 -1.38 2.13
CA VAL A 124 6.23 -0.65 2.40
C VAL A 124 5.07 -1.22 1.60
N GLN A 125 5.25 -1.54 0.31
CA GLN A 125 4.21 -2.16 -0.51
C GLN A 125 3.84 -3.54 0.04
N ARG A 126 4.81 -4.43 0.30
CA ARG A 126 4.57 -5.78 0.82
C ARG A 126 3.85 -5.75 2.16
N GLY A 127 4.29 -4.92 3.10
CA GLY A 127 3.64 -4.78 4.40
C GLY A 127 2.19 -4.31 4.29
N ARG A 128 1.89 -3.46 3.30
CA ARG A 128 0.54 -2.92 3.09
C ARG A 128 -0.38 -3.87 2.35
N ILE A 129 0.14 -4.58 1.35
CA ILE A 129 -0.60 -5.66 0.67
C ILE A 129 -0.93 -6.76 1.66
N ASN A 130 0.04 -7.17 2.50
CA ASN A 130 -0.20 -8.18 3.53
C ASN A 130 -1.24 -7.70 4.55
N TYR A 131 -1.10 -6.45 5.03
CA TYR A 131 -2.05 -5.87 5.95
C TYR A 131 -3.47 -5.86 5.40
N PHE A 132 -3.66 -5.56 4.10
CA PHE A 132 -4.97 -5.45 3.44
C PHE A 132 -5.36 -6.67 2.59
N LYS A 133 -4.70 -7.81 2.74
CA LYS A 133 -4.90 -9.01 1.91
C LYS A 133 -6.36 -9.50 1.92
N SER A 134 -7.04 -9.35 3.05
CA SER A 134 -8.45 -9.76 3.23
C SER A 134 -9.47 -8.74 2.71
N ALA A 135 -9.04 -7.55 2.29
CA ALA A 135 -9.94 -6.58 1.67
C ALA A 135 -10.11 -6.85 0.18
N SER A 136 -11.31 -6.61 -0.32
CA SER A 136 -11.54 -6.50 -1.74
C SER A 136 -10.96 -5.19 -2.24
N ILE A 137 -9.91 -5.30 -3.04
CA ILE A 137 -9.17 -4.19 -3.59
C ILE A 137 -8.88 -4.49 -5.06
N SER A 138 -9.91 -4.52 -5.90
CA SER A 138 -9.70 -4.49 -7.35
C SER A 138 -9.30 -3.07 -7.78
N ASN A 139 -8.39 -2.98 -8.76
CA ASN A 139 -7.93 -1.77 -9.47
C ASN A 139 -7.12 -0.71 -8.70
N LYS A 140 -7.40 -0.42 -7.42
CA LYS A 140 -6.66 0.59 -6.63
C LYS A 140 -5.14 0.36 -6.54
N PRO A 141 -4.61 -0.88 -6.43
CA PRO A 141 -3.17 -1.12 -6.39
C PRO A 141 -2.52 -0.78 -7.73
N ASN A 142 -3.19 -1.08 -8.85
CA ASN A 142 -2.69 -0.83 -10.20
C ASN A 142 -2.53 0.67 -10.46
N GLU A 143 -3.53 1.48 -10.07
CA GLU A 143 -3.44 2.94 -10.16
C GLU A 143 -2.29 3.51 -9.31
N LEU A 144 -2.12 2.98 -8.09
CA LEU A 144 -1.06 3.40 -7.19
C LEU A 144 0.32 3.03 -7.75
N ASP A 145 0.46 1.83 -8.33
CA ASP A 145 1.68 1.35 -8.94
C ASP A 145 2.04 2.15 -10.20
N GLY A 146 1.08 2.43 -11.07
CA GLY A 146 1.29 3.30 -12.24
C GLY A 146 1.80 4.69 -11.82
N TRP A 147 1.17 5.29 -10.82
CA TRP A 147 1.59 6.57 -10.25
C TRP A 147 2.99 6.52 -9.62
N LEU A 148 3.32 5.44 -8.89
CA LEU A 148 4.63 5.28 -8.27
C LEU A 148 5.74 5.07 -9.31
N ARG A 149 5.49 4.26 -10.34
CA ARG A 149 6.42 4.03 -11.46
C ARG A 149 6.78 5.33 -12.18
N ASN A 150 5.81 6.20 -12.43
CA ASN A 150 6.08 7.51 -13.06
C ASN A 150 7.02 8.39 -12.22
N ARG A 151 6.93 8.31 -10.88
CA ARG A 151 7.85 9.04 -9.98
C ARG A 151 9.26 8.46 -9.99
N ILE A 152 9.38 7.13 -9.99
CA ILE A 152 10.67 6.46 -10.04
C ILE A 152 11.36 6.75 -11.39
N ARG A 153 10.61 6.70 -12.50
CA ARG A 153 11.12 7.10 -13.83
C ARG A 153 11.72 8.49 -13.82
N TYR A 154 11.05 9.46 -13.23
CA TYR A 154 11.57 10.82 -13.10
C TYR A 154 12.88 10.88 -12.28
N CYS A 155 12.99 10.10 -11.20
CA CYS A 155 14.22 10.01 -10.40
C CYS A 155 15.37 9.40 -11.21
N ILE A 156 15.12 8.34 -11.98
CA ILE A 156 16.12 7.72 -12.85
C ILE A 156 16.59 8.71 -13.93
N TRP A 157 15.64 9.38 -14.59
CA TRP A 157 15.92 10.33 -15.67
C TRP A 157 16.78 11.51 -15.21
N THR A 158 16.48 12.07 -14.03
CA THR A 158 17.24 13.18 -13.45
C THR A 158 18.65 12.75 -13.03
N ASP A 159 18.79 11.54 -12.49
CA ASP A 159 20.11 10.96 -12.18
C ASP A 159 20.95 10.67 -13.43
N TRP A 160 20.30 10.32 -14.55
CA TRP A 160 20.97 10.04 -15.83
C TRP A 160 21.40 11.32 -16.58
N LYS A 161 20.71 12.45 -16.40
CA LYS A 161 21.10 13.73 -17.05
C LYS A 161 22.48 14.26 -16.61
N LYS A 162 23.03 13.79 -15.49
CA LYS A 162 24.35 14.21 -15.01
C LYS A 162 25.46 13.73 -15.97
N PRO A 163 26.25 14.63 -16.58
CA PRO A 163 27.19 14.30 -17.66
C PRO A 163 28.26 13.27 -17.24
N GLU A 164 28.72 13.30 -15.99
CA GLU A 164 29.67 12.30 -15.45
C GLU A 164 29.12 10.87 -15.42
N ARG A 165 27.79 10.70 -15.24
CA ARG A 165 27.15 9.38 -15.17
C ARG A 165 26.82 8.82 -16.55
N LYS A 166 26.56 9.70 -17.54
CA LYS A 166 26.38 9.31 -18.95
C LYS A 166 27.62 8.64 -19.52
N ARG A 167 28.80 9.17 -19.20
CA ARG A 167 30.09 8.63 -19.69
C ARG A 167 30.53 7.32 -19.01
N LYS A 168 30.12 7.07 -17.76
CA LYS A 168 30.73 5.98 -16.96
C LYS A 168 30.03 4.62 -17.08
N LYS A 169 28.69 4.52 -17.09
CA LYS A 169 27.96 3.20 -17.08
C LYS A 169 26.54 3.27 -17.68
N PRO A 170 26.38 3.27 -19.02
CA PRO A 170 25.07 3.22 -19.67
C PRO A 170 24.29 1.94 -19.33
N ASP A 171 24.94 0.78 -19.32
CA ASP A 171 24.29 -0.52 -19.11
C ASP A 171 23.65 -0.66 -17.72
N LYS A 172 24.32 -0.16 -16.69
CA LYS A 172 23.82 -0.24 -15.31
C LYS A 172 22.59 0.66 -15.08
N ALA A 173 22.52 1.79 -15.79
CA ALA A 173 21.33 2.64 -15.79
C ALA A 173 20.16 1.94 -16.51
N TRP A 174 20.46 1.23 -17.60
CA TRP A 174 19.49 0.46 -18.35
C TRP A 174 18.93 -0.73 -17.56
N SER A 175 19.78 -1.51 -16.88
CA SER A 175 19.32 -2.58 -15.97
C SER A 175 18.41 -2.06 -14.85
N ARG A 176 18.71 -0.87 -14.31
CA ARG A 176 17.86 -0.21 -13.30
C ARG A 176 16.52 0.25 -13.85
N PHE A 177 16.49 0.80 -15.06
CA PHE A 177 15.25 1.15 -15.75
C PHE A 177 14.38 -0.09 -16.00
N ARG A 178 14.99 -1.20 -16.43
CA ARG A 178 14.32 -2.49 -16.64
C ARG A 178 13.73 -3.08 -15.35
N SER A 179 14.44 -2.98 -14.23
CA SER A 179 13.94 -3.44 -12.91
C SER A 179 12.68 -2.70 -12.42
N CYS A 180 12.37 -1.56 -13.03
CA CYS A 180 11.19 -0.73 -12.74
C CYS A 180 10.04 -0.94 -13.75
N LEU A 181 10.23 -1.75 -14.80
CA LEU A 181 9.17 -2.26 -15.68
C LEU A 181 8.39 -3.37 -14.93
N PRO A 182 7.16 -3.74 -15.36
CA PRO A 182 6.36 -4.71 -14.62
C PRO A 182 7.15 -5.99 -14.32
N MET A 183 7.04 -6.46 -13.06
CA MET A 183 7.35 -7.84 -12.71
C MET A 183 6.50 -8.71 -13.65
N GLU A 184 7.10 -9.68 -14.31
CA GLU A 184 6.36 -10.59 -15.17
C GLU A 184 5.18 -11.19 -14.38
N PRO A 185 3.99 -11.27 -14.98
CA PRO A 185 2.85 -11.88 -14.33
C PRO A 185 3.10 -13.38 -14.22
N GLU A 186 3.19 -13.87 -13.00
CA GLU A 186 2.86 -15.27 -12.71
C GLU A 186 1.41 -15.47 -13.18
N GLN A 187 1.23 -16.52 -13.98
CA GLN A 187 0.09 -16.79 -14.87
C GLN A 187 -1.26 -16.47 -14.23
N ASP A 188 -1.90 -15.39 -14.67
CA ASP A 188 -3.35 -15.25 -14.77
C ASP A 188 -3.69 -13.94 -15.49
N GLY A 189 -4.07 -14.07 -16.77
CA GLY A 189 -4.77 -13.09 -17.63
C GLY A 189 -4.49 -11.61 -17.44
N TRP A 190 -3.52 -11.05 -18.17
CA TRP A 190 -3.35 -9.60 -18.30
C TRP A 190 -3.51 -9.14 -19.75
N ARG A 191 -4.61 -8.44 -20.05
CA ARG A 191 -4.70 -7.52 -21.20
C ARG A 191 -4.30 -6.12 -20.72
N GLY A 192 -3.00 -5.83 -20.74
CA GLY A 192 -2.48 -4.47 -20.68
C GLY A 192 -2.60 -3.80 -22.04
N SER A 193 -3.10 -2.56 -22.07
CA SER A 193 -3.27 -1.75 -23.28
C SER A 193 -1.96 -1.51 -24.03
N LEU A 194 -2.00 -1.67 -25.37
CA LEU A 194 -0.91 -1.46 -26.34
C LEU A 194 -0.11 -0.15 -26.19
N LEU A 195 -0.64 0.88 -25.51
CA LEU A 195 0.07 2.14 -25.27
C LEU A 195 1.24 2.02 -24.28
N ASP A 196 1.25 1.04 -23.37
CA ASP A 196 2.39 0.85 -22.46
C ASP A 196 3.60 0.20 -23.17
N CYS A 197 3.37 -0.54 -24.26
CA CYS A 197 4.43 -1.08 -25.10
C CYS A 197 5.02 -0.01 -26.04
N ALA A 198 4.18 0.90 -26.57
CA ALA A 198 4.61 1.93 -27.51
C ALA A 198 5.56 2.96 -26.87
N VAL A 199 5.35 3.34 -25.61
CA VAL A 199 6.26 4.27 -24.91
C VAL A 199 7.60 3.60 -24.56
N VAL A 200 7.58 2.29 -24.28
CA VAL A 200 8.81 1.52 -24.05
C VAL A 200 9.59 1.34 -25.35
N LEU A 201 8.91 1.07 -26.47
CA LEU A 201 9.52 1.04 -27.80
C LEU A 201 10.04 2.42 -28.22
N PHE A 202 9.30 3.51 -27.95
CA PHE A 202 9.73 4.87 -28.32
C PHE A 202 10.93 5.33 -27.49
N VAL A 203 10.98 5.01 -26.20
CA VAL A 203 12.15 5.27 -25.35
C VAL A 203 13.32 4.36 -25.73
N LEU A 204 13.08 3.10 -26.13
CA LEU A 204 14.11 2.18 -26.63
C LEU A 204 14.69 2.61 -27.99
N LEU A 205 13.82 2.99 -28.94
CA LEU A 205 14.22 3.50 -30.26
C LEU A 205 15.00 4.79 -30.10
N THR A 206 14.49 5.75 -29.32
CA THR A 206 15.18 7.04 -29.13
C THR A 206 16.51 6.89 -28.39
N PHE A 207 16.66 5.88 -27.52
CA PHE A 207 17.93 5.60 -26.85
C PHE A 207 18.93 4.84 -27.75
N ASN A 208 18.46 3.96 -28.64
CA ASN A 208 19.29 3.28 -29.63
C ASN A 208 19.75 4.24 -30.75
N LEU A 209 18.89 5.18 -31.14
CA LEU A 209 19.15 6.26 -32.10
C LEU A 209 20.17 7.30 -31.60
N LEU A 210 20.28 7.51 -30.29
CA LEU A 210 21.21 8.49 -29.69
C LEU A 210 22.62 7.92 -29.44
N MET A 211 22.78 6.59 -29.46
CA MET A 211 24.05 5.92 -29.11
C MET A 211 24.83 5.40 -30.32
N ASN A 212 24.18 5.21 -31.46
CA ASN A 212 24.83 4.79 -32.71
C ASN A 212 24.71 5.95 -33.71
N GLY A 213 25.78 6.72 -33.91
CA GLY A 213 25.83 7.88 -34.82
C GLY A 213 25.61 7.51 -36.30
N ILE A 214 24.40 7.10 -36.64
CA ILE A 214 23.98 6.64 -37.95
C ILE A 214 23.11 7.73 -38.58
N SER A 215 23.51 8.18 -39.76
CA SER A 215 22.77 9.16 -40.55
C SER A 215 21.34 8.67 -40.85
N ILE A 216 20.38 9.58 -40.71
CA ILE A 216 18.92 9.41 -40.85
C ILE A 216 18.46 8.67 -42.13
N ILE A 217 19.33 8.52 -43.13
CA ILE A 217 19.05 7.93 -44.43
C ILE A 217 19.03 6.37 -44.39
N GLU A 218 19.75 5.71 -43.48
CA GLU A 218 19.71 4.23 -43.39
C GLU A 218 18.52 3.68 -42.61
N LEU A 219 17.92 4.47 -41.72
CA LEU A 219 16.73 4.08 -40.95
C LEU A 219 15.45 4.02 -41.80
N PHE A 220 15.39 4.80 -42.88
CA PHE A 220 14.26 4.73 -43.82
C PHE A 220 14.31 3.44 -44.66
N ALA A 221 15.50 2.93 -44.98
CA ALA A 221 15.66 1.70 -45.75
C ALA A 221 15.21 0.45 -44.97
N LEU A 222 15.52 0.37 -43.67
CA LEU A 222 15.11 -0.76 -42.82
C LEU A 222 13.61 -0.75 -42.50
N MET A 223 13.00 0.43 -42.30
CA MET A 223 11.55 0.53 -42.05
C MET A 223 10.72 0.13 -43.27
N VAL A 224 11.14 0.49 -44.49
CA VAL A 224 10.43 0.12 -45.73
C VAL A 224 10.52 -1.39 -46.00
N ILE A 225 11.65 -2.04 -45.67
CA ILE A 225 11.82 -3.48 -45.87
C ILE A 225 10.98 -4.32 -44.89
N THR A 226 10.72 -3.83 -43.67
CA THR A 226 9.86 -4.53 -42.69
C THR A 226 8.35 -4.34 -42.88
N GLN A 227 7.91 -3.39 -43.71
CA GLN A 227 6.48 -3.19 -44.03
C GLN A 227 6.01 -3.93 -45.28
N LEU A 228 6.91 -4.60 -46.02
CA LEU A 228 6.59 -5.32 -47.27
C LEU A 228 6.68 -6.86 -47.15
N ASN A 229 6.87 -7.41 -45.95
CA ASN A 229 6.93 -8.87 -45.73
C ASN A 229 6.02 -9.36 -44.58
N LEU A 230 4.87 -8.69 -44.38
CA LEU A 230 3.72 -9.20 -43.64
C LEU A 230 2.43 -8.73 -44.32
#